data_AF-A0A929GXA9-F1
#
_entry.id   AF-A0A929GXA9-F1
#
_cell.length_a   1.000
_cell.length_b   1.000
_cell.length_c   1.000
_cell.angle_alpha   90.00
_cell.angle_beta   90.00
_cell.angle_gamma   90.00
#
_symmetry.space_group_name_H-M   'P 1'
#
loop_
_entity.id
_entity.type
_entity.pdbx_description
1 polymer ?
#
loop_
_entity_poly.entity_id
_entity_poly.type
_entity_poly.pdbx_seq_one_letter_code
_entity_poly.pdbx_strand_id
1 'polypeptide(L)'
;MDITLVLKLLEDQIGLNAQSIGISTVEKHIHKCMSECGSSSVYDYLKRLNNDPSELRKLTEAVVIPETFFFRDRTPFTALGQYVRQFRTNIEPTSPLRILSAPCSTGEEPYSIAMLLFDMGLNSDQFQIDAVDISDQFIKSAKSGLFRAYSFRGKDLDFRERHFSKEGEEYRLKDKVHGAVNFQQGNLLAHDFVSDRDCYDVIFCRNLLIYFDESAKKKAIAALSQLLCSDGVLFVGHAETASLSTHRFDQLDYPMAFSFAKIKEAKRINALLNISTPIQRERSKIQIQTDPEKKQTVPGKTPPLTKIESLTAKPPLMKRRDESNEKQPSHAEAKIAEAIRLADEGAFKETVALCEELIKEDAVSAQVYFILGKAVDSMGDAYQADEYLRKAVYLDPTFYEALTYLATLSERMGDLNKAEGFRTRAERVKRREDKKAGS
;
A
#
# COMPACT_ATOMS: atom_id res chain seq x y z
N MET A 1 -38.38 5.98 0.13
CA MET A 1 -37.89 6.88 -0.94
C MET A 1 -36.47 6.47 -1.21
N ASP A 2 -36.12 6.36 -2.49
CA ASP A 2 -34.84 5.83 -2.96
C ASP A 2 -33.66 6.77 -2.58
N ILE A 3 -32.52 6.19 -2.18
CA ILE A 3 -31.28 6.90 -1.82
C ILE A 3 -30.61 7.58 -3.02
N THR A 4 -31.08 7.31 -4.25
CA THR A 4 -30.54 7.84 -5.51
C THR A 4 -30.24 9.34 -5.49
N LEU A 5 -31.08 10.18 -4.87
CA LEU A 5 -30.82 11.62 -4.77
C LEU A 5 -29.66 11.97 -3.84
N VAL A 6 -29.45 11.21 -2.77
CA VAL A 6 -28.30 11.36 -1.86
C VAL A 6 -27.03 10.89 -2.55
N LEU A 7 -27.09 9.80 -3.32
CA LEU A 7 -25.97 9.33 -4.14
C LEU A 7 -25.57 10.39 -5.18
N LYS A 8 -26.55 11.00 -5.86
CA LYS A 8 -26.30 12.07 -6.82
C LYS A 8 -25.68 13.30 -6.17
N LEU A 9 -26.12 13.65 -4.95
CA LEU A 9 -25.50 14.74 -4.19
C LEU A 9 -24.03 14.44 -3.87
N LEU A 10 -23.69 13.21 -3.47
CA LEU A 10 -22.30 12.82 -3.22
C LEU A 10 -21.47 12.83 -4.51
N GLU A 11 -22.02 12.36 -5.62
CA GLU A 11 -21.40 12.45 -6.95
C GLU A 11 -21.09 13.92 -7.30
N ASP A 12 -22.07 14.82 -7.15
CA ASP A 12 -21.92 16.23 -7.54
C ASP A 12 -20.96 17.01 -6.63
N GLN A 13 -20.90 16.68 -5.33
CA GLN A 13 -20.10 17.42 -4.34
C GLN A 13 -18.65 16.92 -4.23
N ILE A 14 -18.46 15.61 -4.26
CA ILE A 14 -17.16 14.97 -4.00
C ILE A 14 -16.70 14.04 -5.13
N GLY A 15 -17.46 13.98 -6.24
CA GLY A 15 -17.11 13.17 -7.40
C GLY A 15 -17.27 11.67 -7.21
N LEU A 16 -17.96 11.24 -6.15
CA LEU A 16 -17.98 9.85 -5.71
C LEU A 16 -18.78 8.94 -6.66
N ASN A 17 -18.14 7.88 -7.12
CA ASN A 17 -18.81 6.74 -7.73
C ASN A 17 -19.17 5.70 -6.65
N ALA A 18 -20.45 5.61 -6.31
CA ALA A 18 -20.95 4.67 -5.31
C ALA A 18 -20.71 3.19 -5.67
N GLN A 19 -20.59 2.87 -6.97
CA GLN A 19 -20.29 1.49 -7.41
C GLN A 19 -18.86 1.09 -7.05
N SER A 20 -17.92 2.03 -7.04
CA SER A 20 -16.52 1.77 -6.63
C SER A 20 -16.37 1.42 -5.16
N ILE A 21 -17.30 1.86 -4.30
CA ILE A 21 -17.32 1.55 -2.85
C ILE A 21 -18.24 0.37 -2.52
N GLY A 22 -19.19 0.09 -3.41
CA GLY A 22 -20.30 -0.82 -3.17
C GLY A 22 -21.52 -0.06 -2.67
N ILE A 23 -22.58 -0.07 -3.46
CA ILE A 23 -23.81 0.69 -3.19
C ILE A 23 -24.40 0.35 -1.82
N SER A 24 -24.39 -0.93 -1.44
CA SER A 24 -24.91 -1.40 -0.15
C SER A 24 -24.11 -0.89 1.04
N THR A 25 -22.80 -0.66 0.88
CA THR A 25 -21.94 -0.05 1.91
C THR A 25 -22.29 1.43 2.06
N VAL A 26 -22.41 2.15 0.94
CA VAL A 26 -22.79 3.56 0.94
C VAL A 26 -24.19 3.75 1.56
N GLU A 27 -25.14 2.89 1.22
CA GLU A 27 -26.50 2.88 1.78
C GLU A 27 -26.49 2.68 3.31
N LYS A 28 -25.68 1.75 3.82
CA LYS A 28 -25.52 1.56 5.28
C LYS A 28 -25.00 2.82 5.97
N HIS A 29 -24.03 3.51 5.37
CA HIS A 29 -23.50 4.77 5.91
C HIS A 29 -24.55 5.88 5.88
N ILE A 30 -25.31 6.01 4.79
CA ILE A 30 -26.43 6.96 4.68
C ILE A 30 -27.44 6.70 5.81
N HIS A 31 -27.89 5.46 5.98
CA HIS A 31 -28.87 5.12 7.03
C HIS A 31 -28.33 5.34 8.45
N LYS A 32 -27.05 5.07 8.67
CA LYS A 32 -26.40 5.36 9.96
C LYS A 32 -26.43 6.85 10.26
N CYS A 33 -25.96 7.70 9.35
CA CYS A 33 -25.96 9.16 9.54
C CYS A 33 -27.38 9.72 9.68
N MET A 34 -28.35 9.20 8.90
CA MET A 34 -29.76 9.54 9.05
C MET A 34 -30.28 9.29 10.47
N SER A 35 -29.96 8.13 11.04
CA SER A 35 -30.35 7.75 12.38
C SER A 35 -29.72 8.66 13.44
N GLU A 36 -28.41 8.91 13.33
CA GLU A 36 -27.65 9.75 14.26
C GLU A 36 -28.15 11.21 14.29
N CYS A 37 -28.60 11.72 13.14
CA CYS A 37 -29.11 13.08 13.02
C CYS A 37 -30.63 13.17 13.25
N GLY A 38 -31.31 12.05 13.51
CA GLY A 38 -32.75 11.99 13.82
C GLY A 38 -33.66 12.21 12.61
N SER A 39 -33.19 11.97 11.38
CA SER A 39 -34.00 12.14 10.17
C SER A 39 -34.92 10.93 9.94
N SER A 40 -36.24 11.16 9.94
CA SER A 40 -37.27 10.12 9.80
C SER A 40 -37.40 9.51 8.40
N SER A 41 -36.88 10.18 7.37
CA SER A 41 -36.96 9.72 5.99
C SER A 41 -35.76 10.22 5.17
N VAL A 42 -35.48 9.55 4.05
CA VAL A 42 -34.44 9.97 3.10
C VAL A 42 -34.68 11.39 2.59
N TYR A 43 -35.95 11.79 2.44
CA TYR A 43 -36.32 13.14 2.03
C TYR A 43 -35.95 14.20 3.08
N ASP A 44 -36.24 13.93 4.35
CA ASP A 44 -35.89 14.83 5.46
C ASP A 44 -34.36 14.95 5.58
N TYR A 45 -33.66 13.82 5.39
CA TYR A 45 -32.21 13.82 5.39
C TYR A 45 -31.62 14.59 4.22
N LEU A 46 -32.14 14.42 3.00
CA LEU A 46 -31.70 15.19 1.83
C LEU A 46 -31.93 16.69 2.03
N LYS A 47 -33.05 17.09 2.63
CA LYS A 47 -33.27 18.50 3.02
C LYS A 47 -32.22 18.96 4.01
N ARG A 48 -31.88 18.14 5.00
CA ARG A 48 -30.85 18.48 5.98
C ARG A 48 -29.49 18.63 5.33
N LEU A 49 -29.07 17.68 4.50
CA LEU A 49 -27.80 17.72 3.77
C LEU A 49 -27.64 19.01 2.94
N ASN A 50 -28.72 19.49 2.32
CA ASN A 50 -28.70 20.73 1.54
C ASN A 50 -28.63 22.01 2.40
N ASN A 51 -29.07 21.98 3.65
CA ASN A 51 -29.14 23.16 4.52
C ASN A 51 -28.04 23.19 5.60
N ASP A 52 -27.42 22.05 5.88
CA ASP A 52 -26.41 21.88 6.92
C ASP A 52 -25.12 21.28 6.34
N PRO A 53 -24.13 22.13 5.99
CA PRO A 53 -22.84 21.68 5.49
C PRO A 53 -22.07 20.79 6.48
N SER A 54 -22.36 20.85 7.78
CA SER A 54 -21.75 19.95 8.76
C SER A 54 -22.23 18.51 8.59
N GLU A 55 -23.50 18.32 8.24
CA GLU A 55 -24.08 17.00 8.05
C GLU A 55 -23.60 16.35 6.75
N LEU A 56 -23.49 17.14 5.67
CA LEU A 56 -22.90 16.67 4.42
C LEU A 56 -21.44 16.22 4.64
N ARG A 57 -20.65 16.98 5.40
CA ARG A 57 -19.28 16.57 5.76
C ARG A 57 -19.24 15.25 6.51
N LYS A 58 -20.09 15.04 7.51
CA LYS A 58 -20.15 13.75 8.23
C LYS A 58 -20.48 12.59 7.29
N LEU A 59 -21.43 12.78 6.37
CA LEU A 59 -21.76 11.75 5.39
C LEU A 59 -20.57 11.46 4.48
N THR A 60 -19.90 12.49 3.96
CA THR A 60 -18.68 12.36 3.17
C THR A 60 -17.60 11.57 3.92
N GLU A 61 -17.35 11.89 5.19
CA GLU A 61 -16.37 11.20 6.03
C GLU A 61 -16.78 9.74 6.32
N ALA A 62 -18.07 9.45 6.42
CA ALA A 62 -18.58 8.11 6.65
C ALA A 62 -18.46 7.19 5.42
N VAL A 63 -18.63 7.73 4.21
CA VAL A 63 -18.59 6.93 2.97
C VAL A 63 -17.17 6.74 2.45
N VAL A 64 -16.23 7.64 2.75
CA VAL A 64 -14.83 7.49 2.38
C VAL A 64 -14.15 6.55 3.39
N ILE A 65 -13.74 5.37 2.96
CA ILE A 65 -13.04 4.39 3.80
C ILE A 65 -11.53 4.65 3.69
N PRO A 66 -10.86 5.24 4.71
CA PRO A 66 -9.42 5.39 4.67
C PRO A 66 -8.76 4.05 5.01
N GLU A 67 -8.01 3.50 4.06
CA GLU A 67 -6.95 2.55 4.40
C GLU A 67 -5.61 3.23 4.11
N THR A 68 -4.84 3.52 5.15
CA THR A 68 -3.50 4.10 5.02
C THR A 68 -2.58 3.53 6.09
N PHE A 69 -1.27 3.51 5.80
CA PHE A 69 -0.22 3.06 6.70
C PHE A 69 1.13 3.58 6.20
N PHE A 70 2.11 3.67 7.11
CA PHE A 70 3.44 4.20 6.78
C PHE A 70 4.10 3.37 5.69
N PHE A 71 4.68 4.07 4.71
CA PHE A 71 5.37 3.50 3.56
C PHE A 71 4.52 2.48 2.78
N ARG A 72 3.20 2.74 2.66
CA ARG A 72 2.28 1.96 1.82
C ARG A 72 2.82 1.89 0.40
N ASP A 73 3.11 0.68 -0.06
CA ASP A 73 3.91 0.39 -1.26
C ASP A 73 5.25 1.13 -1.23
N ARG A 74 6.33 0.43 -0.87
CA ARG A 74 7.66 1.06 -0.68
C ARG A 74 8.25 1.65 -1.96
N THR A 75 7.85 1.13 -3.12
CA THR A 75 8.49 1.47 -4.39
C THR A 75 8.32 2.94 -4.80
N PRO A 76 7.13 3.58 -4.68
CA PRO A 76 6.98 5.03 -4.79
C PRO A 76 7.99 5.84 -3.98
N PHE A 77 8.24 5.48 -2.72
CA PHE A 77 9.19 6.18 -1.85
C PHE A 77 10.65 5.95 -2.28
N THR A 78 10.99 4.73 -2.72
CA THR A 78 12.30 4.45 -3.32
C THR A 78 12.55 5.31 -4.56
N ALA A 79 11.55 5.42 -5.44
CA ALA A 79 11.61 6.24 -6.65
C ALA A 79 11.71 7.74 -6.32
N LEU A 80 10.98 8.22 -5.31
CA LEU A 80 11.14 9.58 -4.80
C LEU A 80 12.58 9.84 -4.35
N GLY A 81 13.18 8.92 -3.59
CA GLY A 81 14.58 9.06 -3.16
C GLY A 81 15.57 9.11 -4.33
N GLN A 82 15.33 8.34 -5.39
CA GLN A 82 16.12 8.38 -6.63
C GLN A 82 15.95 9.71 -7.36
N TYR A 83 14.71 10.19 -7.52
CA TYR A 83 14.40 11.49 -8.11
C TYR A 83 15.12 12.62 -7.37
N VAL A 84 15.00 12.68 -6.04
CA VAL A 84 15.66 13.71 -5.23
C VAL A 84 17.18 13.68 -5.42
N ARG A 85 17.81 12.50 -5.44
CA ARG A 85 19.26 12.37 -5.68
C ARG A 85 19.69 12.88 -7.06
N GLN A 86 18.91 12.62 -8.10
CA GLN A 86 19.26 12.99 -9.48
C GLN A 86 19.05 14.47 -9.78
N PHE A 87 18.02 15.08 -9.20
CA PHE A 87 17.60 16.44 -9.55
C PHE A 87 18.07 17.50 -8.54
N ARG A 88 18.38 17.16 -7.28
CA ARG A 88 18.97 18.12 -6.34
C ARG A 88 20.47 18.37 -6.51
N THR A 89 21.23 17.45 -7.09
CA THR A 89 22.67 17.66 -7.31
C THR A 89 22.96 18.60 -8.49
N ASN A 90 21.95 18.92 -9.32
CA ASN A 90 22.10 19.66 -10.57
C ASN A 90 21.38 21.04 -10.58
N ILE A 91 20.74 21.44 -9.47
CA ILE A 91 19.99 22.70 -9.36
C ILE A 91 20.63 23.55 -8.27
N GLU A 92 21.00 24.79 -8.62
CA GLU A 92 21.44 25.82 -7.66
C GLU A 92 20.50 25.87 -6.43
N PRO A 93 21.03 25.92 -5.20
CA PRO A 93 20.31 25.61 -3.95
C PRO A 93 19.32 26.71 -3.47
N THR A 94 18.57 27.33 -4.38
CA THR A 94 17.83 28.57 -4.07
C THR A 94 16.36 28.37 -3.66
N SER A 95 15.73 27.23 -3.91
CA SER A 95 14.34 26.96 -3.52
C SER A 95 14.11 25.58 -2.85
N PRO A 96 13.17 25.46 -1.90
CA PRO A 96 12.80 24.19 -1.26
C PRO A 96 12.05 23.27 -2.22
N LEU A 97 12.16 21.95 -1.98
CA LEU A 97 11.52 20.90 -2.77
C LEU A 97 10.06 20.85 -2.34
N ARG A 98 9.13 21.16 -3.24
CA ARG A 98 7.71 21.26 -2.92
C ARG A 98 7.02 19.95 -3.24
N ILE A 99 6.42 19.34 -2.23
CA ILE A 99 5.70 18.07 -2.35
C ILE A 99 4.25 18.27 -1.90
N LEU A 100 3.31 17.74 -2.68
CA LEU A 100 1.89 17.64 -2.32
C LEU A 100 1.53 16.17 -2.06
N SER A 101 0.87 15.86 -0.95
CA SER A 101 0.16 14.59 -0.74
C SER A 101 -1.34 14.86 -0.63
N ALA A 102 -2.11 14.42 -1.61
CA ALA A 102 -3.55 14.65 -1.70
C ALA A 102 -4.24 13.45 -2.38
N PRO A 103 -5.03 12.64 -1.64
CA PRO A 103 -5.46 12.83 -0.26
C PRO A 103 -4.41 12.35 0.73
N CYS A 104 -4.29 13.01 1.89
CA CYS A 104 -3.32 12.61 2.92
C CYS A 104 -3.85 11.66 3.99
N SER A 105 -5.18 11.49 4.09
CA SER A 105 -5.85 10.72 5.13
C SER A 105 -5.32 11.08 6.54
N THR A 106 -5.09 10.10 7.41
CA THR A 106 -4.58 10.29 8.77
C THR A 106 -3.09 10.63 8.86
N GLY A 107 -2.43 10.95 7.73
CA GLY A 107 -1.10 11.55 7.69
C GLY A 107 0.07 10.60 7.48
N GLU A 108 -0.15 9.29 7.41
CA GLU A 108 0.94 8.33 7.25
C GLU A 108 1.77 8.55 5.99
N GLU A 109 1.15 8.91 4.85
CA GLU A 109 1.85 9.17 3.60
C GLU A 109 2.76 10.40 3.66
N PRO A 110 2.28 11.63 3.97
CA PRO A 110 3.16 12.79 4.01
C PRO A 110 4.25 12.67 5.09
N TYR A 111 3.98 12.00 6.21
CA TYR A 111 5.02 11.72 7.20
C TYR A 111 6.04 10.69 6.72
N SER A 112 5.65 9.68 5.94
CA SER A 112 6.60 8.79 5.25
C SER A 112 7.52 9.53 4.30
N ILE A 113 6.99 10.53 3.59
CA ILE A 113 7.79 11.41 2.73
C ILE A 113 8.78 12.21 3.59
N ALA A 114 8.32 12.87 4.64
CA ALA A 114 9.20 13.65 5.53
C ALA A 114 10.31 12.80 6.15
N MET A 115 9.99 11.61 6.66
CA MET A 115 10.94 10.66 7.23
C MET A 115 12.00 10.23 6.21
N LEU A 116 11.59 9.94 4.97
CA LEU A 116 12.51 9.59 3.89
C LEU A 116 13.51 10.73 3.62
N LEU A 117 13.02 11.96 3.48
CA LEU A 117 13.87 13.12 3.16
C LEU A 117 14.86 13.41 4.29
N PHE A 118 14.44 13.29 5.55
CA PHE A 118 15.35 13.39 6.69
C PHE A 118 16.36 12.25 6.75
N ASP A 119 15.95 11.00 6.47
CA ASP A 119 16.86 9.84 6.40
C ASP A 119 17.88 9.99 5.26
N MET A 120 17.56 10.77 4.22
CA MET A 120 18.48 11.14 3.13
C MET A 120 19.43 12.29 3.50
N GLY A 121 19.27 12.90 4.67
CA GLY A 121 20.14 13.97 5.17
C GLY A 121 19.70 15.38 4.78
N LEU A 122 18.49 15.58 4.26
CA LEU A 122 17.95 16.91 4.00
C LEU A 122 17.56 17.60 5.31
N ASN A 123 17.73 18.92 5.35
CA ASN A 123 17.22 19.80 6.42
C ASN A 123 15.79 20.26 6.11
N SER A 124 15.08 20.73 7.14
CA SER A 124 13.67 21.12 7.04
C SER A 124 13.42 22.34 6.15
N ASP A 125 14.43 23.17 5.92
CA ASP A 125 14.39 24.33 5.01
C ASP A 125 14.58 23.95 3.53
N GLN A 126 14.98 22.69 3.26
CA GLN A 126 15.23 22.21 1.89
C GLN A 126 13.99 21.59 1.24
N PHE A 127 12.89 21.43 1.96
CA PHE A 127 11.64 20.89 1.44
C PHE A 127 10.41 21.45 2.16
N GLN A 128 9.28 21.47 1.46
CA GLN A 128 7.97 21.79 1.98
C GLN A 128 7.00 20.68 1.56
N ILE A 129 6.28 20.11 2.53
CA ILE A 129 5.26 19.10 2.28
C ILE A 129 3.90 19.71 2.63
N ASP A 130 3.06 19.93 1.62
CA ASP A 130 1.66 20.23 1.83
C ASP A 130 0.85 18.93 1.76
N ALA A 131 -0.01 18.71 2.75
CA ALA A 131 -0.84 17.54 2.88
C ALA A 131 -2.31 17.97 2.92
N VAL A 132 -3.12 17.45 2.01
CA VAL A 132 -4.50 17.88 1.85
C VAL A 132 -5.46 16.71 1.91
N ASP A 133 -6.55 16.88 2.65
CA ASP A 133 -7.67 15.94 2.68
C ASP A 133 -9.00 16.69 2.81
N ILE A 134 -10.08 16.07 2.35
CA ILE A 134 -11.43 16.63 2.48
C ILE A 134 -11.96 16.48 3.91
N SER A 135 -11.52 15.45 4.63
CA SER A 135 -11.93 15.13 6.00
C SER A 135 -11.17 15.96 7.02
N ASP A 136 -11.87 16.83 7.75
CA ASP A 136 -11.28 17.59 8.86
C ASP A 136 -10.91 16.66 10.01
N GLN A 137 -11.65 15.56 10.19
CA GLN A 137 -11.32 14.56 11.19
C GLN A 137 -9.95 13.89 10.91
N PHE A 138 -9.67 13.54 9.65
CA PHE A 138 -8.39 12.94 9.28
C PHE A 138 -7.25 13.95 9.42
N ILE A 139 -7.47 15.20 9.03
CA ILE A 139 -6.49 16.28 9.23
C ILE A 139 -6.19 16.49 10.71
N LYS A 140 -7.19 16.50 11.59
CA LYS A 140 -6.99 16.60 13.05
C LYS A 140 -6.22 15.40 13.60
N SER A 141 -6.56 14.19 13.15
CA SER A 141 -5.83 12.97 13.52
C SER A 141 -4.36 13.05 13.10
N ALA A 142 -4.10 13.45 11.86
CA ALA A 142 -2.75 13.61 11.33
C ALA A 142 -1.95 14.65 12.13
N LYS A 143 -2.53 15.83 12.38
CA LYS A 143 -1.93 16.89 13.19
C LYS A 143 -1.64 16.47 14.63
N SER A 144 -2.31 15.46 15.19
CA SER A 144 -2.00 14.95 16.53
C SER A 144 -0.63 14.28 16.62
N GLY A 145 -0.14 13.73 15.50
CA GLY A 145 1.11 12.98 15.43
C GLY A 145 1.11 11.66 16.21
N LEU A 146 -0.06 11.16 16.62
CA LEU A 146 -0.24 9.93 17.38
C LEU A 146 -0.79 8.81 16.48
N PHE A 147 -0.08 7.68 16.46
CA PHE A 147 -0.39 6.54 15.61
C PHE A 147 -0.43 5.24 16.40
N ARG A 148 -1.30 4.31 16.00
CA ARG A 148 -1.43 3.00 16.64
C ARG A 148 -0.71 1.92 15.83
N ALA A 149 -0.63 0.73 16.40
CA ALA A 149 0.01 -0.43 15.78
C ALA A 149 -0.44 -0.69 14.32
N TYR A 150 -1.71 -0.45 13.98
CA TYR A 150 -2.24 -0.70 12.63
C TYR A 150 -1.63 0.19 11.54
N SER A 151 -1.12 1.38 11.89
CA SER A 151 -0.43 2.29 10.97
C SER A 151 0.97 1.77 10.59
N PHE A 152 1.50 0.78 11.32
CA PHE A 152 2.81 0.16 11.13
C PHE A 152 2.64 -1.26 10.60
N ARG A 153 2.76 -1.43 9.28
CA ARG A 153 2.57 -2.74 8.62
C ARG A 153 3.87 -3.26 8.01
N GLY A 154 3.95 -4.59 7.92
CA GLY A 154 5.12 -5.28 7.37
C GLY A 154 6.27 -5.44 8.36
N LYS A 155 7.41 -5.93 7.87
CA LYS A 155 8.58 -6.28 8.68
C LYS A 155 9.60 -5.14 8.84
N ASP A 156 9.59 -4.20 7.89
CA ASP A 156 10.61 -3.15 7.81
C ASP A 156 10.21 -1.92 8.64
N LEU A 157 10.25 -2.05 9.97
CA LEU A 157 9.81 -1.00 10.90
C LEU A 157 10.96 -0.17 11.50
N ASP A 158 12.16 -0.26 10.95
CA ASP A 158 13.33 0.46 11.49
C ASP A 158 13.15 1.99 11.52
N PHE A 159 12.33 2.54 10.61
CA PHE A 159 11.99 3.95 10.61
C PHE A 159 11.23 4.36 11.88
N ARG A 160 10.48 3.44 12.49
CA ARG A 160 9.69 3.70 13.70
C ARG A 160 10.60 4.05 14.86
N GLU A 161 11.66 3.27 15.06
CA GLU A 161 12.63 3.51 16.14
C GLU A 161 13.41 4.83 15.93
N ARG A 162 13.62 5.23 14.67
CA ARG A 162 14.28 6.51 14.34
C ARG A 162 13.38 7.72 14.56
N HIS A 163 12.10 7.63 14.18
CA HIS A 163 11.22 8.80 14.02
C HIS A 163 10.06 8.89 15.02
N PHE A 164 9.85 7.87 15.85
CA PHE A 164 8.78 7.83 16.84
C PHE A 164 9.30 7.57 18.25
N SER A 165 8.47 7.91 19.22
CA SER A 165 8.61 7.50 20.62
C SER A 165 7.36 6.72 21.03
N LYS A 166 7.53 5.59 21.71
CA LYS A 166 6.38 4.81 22.20
C LYS A 166 5.76 5.51 23.41
N GLU A 167 4.43 5.69 23.42
CA GLU A 167 3.66 6.30 24.49
C GLU A 167 2.44 5.43 24.81
N GLY A 168 2.58 4.55 25.81
CA GLY A 168 1.57 3.53 26.11
C GLY A 168 1.36 2.57 24.93
N GLU A 169 0.12 2.53 24.42
CA GLU A 169 -0.29 1.72 23.26
C GLU A 169 -0.14 2.47 21.92
N GLU A 170 0.29 3.73 21.95
CA GLU A 170 0.42 4.60 20.79
C GLU A 170 1.89 4.95 20.53
N TYR A 171 2.15 5.52 19.35
CA TYR A 171 3.45 5.98 18.90
C TYR A 171 3.35 7.45 18.52
N ARG A 172 4.11 8.29 19.21
CA ARG A 172 4.19 9.72 18.95
C ARG A 172 5.31 10.02 17.97
N LEU A 173 5.01 10.74 16.89
CA LEU A 173 6.02 11.31 16.01
C LEU A 173 6.94 12.25 16.77
N LYS A 174 8.25 12.17 16.51
CA LYS A 174 9.21 13.15 17.02
C LYS A 174 8.97 14.52 16.35
N ASP A 175 9.15 15.59 17.12
CA ASP A 175 8.84 16.98 16.71
C ASP A 175 9.43 17.37 15.35
N LYS A 176 10.66 16.90 15.06
CA LYS A 176 11.34 17.16 13.78
C LYS A 176 10.52 16.70 12.57
N VAL A 177 9.90 15.52 12.65
CA VAL A 177 9.07 14.97 11.57
C VAL A 177 7.66 15.54 11.63
N HIS A 178 7.13 15.68 12.85
CA HIS A 178 5.78 16.22 13.08
C HIS A 178 5.60 17.63 12.49
N GLY A 179 6.58 18.51 12.71
CA GLY A 179 6.57 19.89 12.22
C GLY A 179 6.96 20.07 10.75
N ALA A 180 7.25 18.99 10.02
CA ALA A 180 7.71 19.05 8.63
C ALA A 180 6.57 19.01 7.59
N VAL A 181 5.32 18.87 8.04
CA VAL A 181 4.15 18.70 7.17
C VAL A 181 3.11 19.78 7.45
N ASN A 182 2.67 20.47 6.40
CA ASN A 182 1.63 21.48 6.45
C ASN A 182 0.28 20.89 6.02
N PHE A 183 -0.61 20.66 7.00
CA PHE A 183 -1.91 20.05 6.77
C PHE A 183 -3.02 21.08 6.54
N GLN A 184 -3.74 20.91 5.44
CA GLN A 184 -4.85 21.78 5.02
C GLN A 184 -6.08 20.94 4.70
N GLN A 185 -7.27 21.44 5.05
CA GLN A 185 -8.51 20.87 4.53
C GLN A 185 -8.73 21.39 3.11
N GLY A 186 -9.09 20.51 2.18
CA GLY A 186 -9.37 20.91 0.81
C GLY A 186 -9.95 19.79 -0.04
N ASN A 187 -10.69 20.18 -1.08
CA ASN A 187 -11.23 19.26 -2.07
C ASN A 187 -10.51 19.46 -3.41
N LEU A 188 -9.82 18.42 -3.90
CA LEU A 188 -9.09 18.44 -5.18
C LEU A 188 -9.99 18.82 -6.38
N LEU A 189 -11.30 18.59 -6.27
CA LEU A 189 -12.28 18.90 -7.32
C LEU A 189 -12.82 20.33 -7.24
N ALA A 190 -12.52 21.07 -6.17
CA ALA A 190 -12.97 22.45 -6.01
C ALA A 190 -12.22 23.39 -6.95
N HIS A 191 -12.91 24.39 -7.49
CA HIS A 191 -12.35 25.31 -8.48
C HIS A 191 -11.20 26.15 -7.91
N ASP A 192 -11.31 26.56 -6.65
CA ASP A 192 -10.32 27.35 -5.92
C ASP A 192 -9.13 26.52 -5.41
N PHE A 193 -9.19 25.17 -5.51
CA PHE A 193 -8.10 24.30 -5.06
C PHE A 193 -6.76 24.62 -5.73
N VAL A 194 -6.79 25.01 -7.00
CA VAL A 194 -5.57 25.31 -7.76
C VAL A 194 -5.17 26.78 -7.68
N SER A 195 -6.12 27.69 -7.50
CA SER A 195 -5.91 29.13 -7.65
C SER A 195 -4.94 29.73 -6.62
N ASP A 196 -4.86 29.16 -5.42
CA ASP A 196 -4.06 29.67 -4.31
C ASP A 196 -2.77 28.87 -4.04
N ARG A 197 -2.32 28.05 -5.02
CA ARG A 197 -1.16 27.17 -4.85
C ARG A 197 -0.17 27.33 -5.98
N ASP A 198 1.11 27.47 -5.63
CA ASP A 198 2.19 27.35 -6.61
C ASP A 198 2.34 25.90 -7.07
N CYS A 199 3.20 25.69 -8.08
CA CYS A 199 3.47 24.35 -8.56
C CYS A 199 4.31 23.51 -7.56
N TYR A 200 4.14 22.20 -7.65
CA TYR A 200 4.85 21.19 -6.86
C TYR A 200 5.80 20.40 -7.76
N ASP A 201 7.01 20.14 -7.25
CA ASP A 201 8.00 19.27 -7.90
C ASP A 201 7.54 17.81 -7.85
N VAL A 202 6.85 17.43 -6.77
CA VAL A 202 6.35 16.09 -6.56
C VAL A 202 4.91 16.12 -6.08
N ILE A 203 4.05 15.29 -6.66
CA ILE A 203 2.70 15.08 -6.16
C ILE A 203 2.48 13.59 -5.89
N PHE A 204 1.98 13.25 -4.71
CA PHE A 204 1.39 11.95 -4.40
C PHE A 204 -0.13 12.10 -4.41
N CYS A 205 -0.79 11.41 -5.35
CA CYS A 205 -2.24 11.30 -5.43
C CYS A 205 -2.60 9.83 -5.61
N ARG A 206 -2.62 9.11 -4.49
CA ARG A 206 -2.72 7.65 -4.47
C ARG A 206 -4.01 7.21 -3.80
N ASN A 207 -4.63 6.18 -4.38
CA ASN A 207 -5.83 5.55 -3.84
C ASN A 207 -7.00 6.54 -3.66
N LEU A 208 -7.16 7.50 -4.58
CA LEU A 208 -8.26 8.47 -4.61
C LEU A 208 -9.11 8.36 -5.87
N LEU A 209 -8.46 8.34 -7.03
CA LEU A 209 -9.12 8.36 -8.34
C LEU A 209 -9.99 7.12 -8.57
N ILE A 210 -9.72 6.01 -7.86
CA ILE A 210 -10.55 4.81 -7.87
C ILE A 210 -11.98 5.05 -7.38
N TYR A 211 -12.18 6.05 -6.53
CA TYR A 211 -13.48 6.42 -5.98
C TYR A 211 -14.25 7.39 -6.88
N PHE A 212 -13.61 7.95 -7.90
CA PHE A 212 -14.22 8.97 -8.73
C PHE A 212 -14.98 8.40 -9.93
N ASP A 213 -16.03 9.10 -10.34
CA ASP A 213 -16.61 8.92 -11.68
C ASP A 213 -15.68 9.48 -12.78
N GLU A 214 -16.01 9.24 -14.05
CA GLU A 214 -15.17 9.69 -15.17
C GLU A 214 -15.06 11.22 -15.32
N SER A 215 -16.08 11.98 -14.91
CA SER A 215 -16.07 13.44 -14.93
C SER A 215 -15.16 13.99 -13.83
N ALA A 216 -15.29 13.46 -12.62
CA ALA A 216 -14.48 13.79 -11.47
C ALA A 216 -13.01 13.40 -11.69
N LYS A 217 -12.72 12.23 -12.26
CA LYS A 217 -11.35 11.84 -12.66
C LYS A 217 -10.73 12.87 -13.60
N LYS A 218 -11.45 13.30 -14.64
CA LYS A 218 -10.96 14.33 -15.59
C LYS A 218 -10.62 15.64 -14.90
N LYS A 219 -11.51 16.11 -14.01
CA LYS A 219 -11.28 17.34 -13.22
C LYS A 219 -10.08 17.20 -12.30
N ALA A 220 -9.97 16.09 -11.56
CA ALA A 220 -8.85 15.81 -10.67
C ALA A 220 -7.53 15.78 -11.44
N ILE A 221 -7.46 15.07 -12.57
CA ILE A 221 -6.23 14.97 -13.38
C ILE A 221 -5.86 16.33 -13.98
N ALA A 222 -6.84 17.15 -14.39
CA ALA A 222 -6.58 18.51 -14.85
C ALA A 222 -5.97 19.38 -13.72
N ALA A 223 -6.53 19.31 -12.51
CA ALA A 223 -5.99 20.01 -11.34
C ALA A 223 -4.56 19.56 -11.01
N LEU A 224 -4.31 18.24 -10.95
CA LEU A 224 -2.97 17.67 -10.74
C LEU A 224 -1.98 18.12 -11.81
N SER A 225 -2.40 18.18 -13.08
CA SER A 225 -1.57 18.66 -14.18
C SER A 225 -1.22 20.14 -14.05
N GLN A 226 -2.15 20.97 -13.57
CA GLN A 226 -1.90 22.39 -13.34
C GLN A 226 -0.99 22.63 -12.14
N LEU A 227 -1.14 21.84 -11.07
CA LEU A 227 -0.33 21.91 -9.85
C LEU A 227 1.07 21.32 -10.01
N LEU A 228 1.30 20.39 -10.94
CA LEU A 228 2.62 19.80 -11.13
C LEU A 228 3.52 20.76 -11.92
N CYS A 229 4.74 21.02 -11.44
CA CYS A 229 5.74 21.76 -12.22
C CYS A 229 6.03 21.02 -13.54
N SER A 230 6.60 21.71 -14.54
CA SER A 230 6.81 21.14 -15.88
C SER A 230 7.59 19.82 -15.85
N ASP A 231 8.63 19.78 -15.02
CA ASP A 231 9.59 18.70 -14.78
C ASP A 231 9.32 17.92 -13.50
N GLY A 232 8.13 18.09 -12.92
CA GLY A 232 7.70 17.40 -11.72
C GLY A 232 7.28 15.95 -11.97
N VAL A 233 7.16 15.19 -10.87
CA VAL A 233 6.75 13.78 -10.87
C VAL A 233 5.46 13.58 -10.07
N LEU A 234 4.51 12.88 -10.68
CA LEU A 234 3.25 12.47 -10.07
C LEU A 234 3.28 10.98 -9.73
N PHE A 235 3.06 10.61 -8.48
CA PHE A 235 2.90 9.24 -8.00
C PHE A 235 1.42 8.93 -7.79
N VAL A 236 0.94 7.82 -8.38
CA VAL A 236 -0.44 7.34 -8.23
C VAL A 236 -0.47 5.90 -7.71
N GLY A 237 -1.64 5.41 -7.31
CA GLY A 237 -1.86 4.03 -6.93
C GLY A 237 -1.90 3.12 -8.16
N HIS A 238 -1.64 1.83 -7.95
CA HIS A 238 -1.57 0.83 -9.01
C HIS A 238 -2.81 0.83 -9.93
N ALA A 239 -4.01 0.87 -9.33
CA ALA A 239 -5.29 0.80 -10.04
C ALA A 239 -5.65 2.09 -10.81
N GLU A 240 -4.87 3.16 -10.65
CA GLU A 240 -5.18 4.50 -11.17
C GLU A 240 -4.39 4.83 -12.44
N THR A 241 -3.38 4.01 -12.75
CA THR A 241 -2.46 4.19 -13.89
C THR A 241 -3.20 4.39 -15.22
N ALA A 242 -4.24 3.59 -15.49
CA ALA A 242 -5.02 3.68 -16.73
C ALA A 242 -5.73 5.03 -16.90
N SER A 243 -6.12 5.68 -15.81
CA SER A 243 -6.78 7.00 -15.85
C SER A 243 -5.82 8.11 -16.29
N LEU A 244 -4.52 7.97 -16.00
CA LEU A 244 -3.52 9.01 -16.27
C LEU A 244 -2.99 8.96 -17.71
N SER A 245 -2.82 7.77 -18.29
CA SER A 245 -2.27 7.59 -19.64
C SER A 245 -3.10 8.26 -20.74
N THR A 246 -4.37 8.58 -20.48
CA THR A 246 -5.27 9.27 -21.42
C THR A 246 -5.20 10.80 -21.34
N HIS A 247 -4.46 11.36 -20.38
CA HIS A 247 -4.54 12.78 -19.99
C HIS A 247 -3.19 13.54 -20.03
N ARG A 248 -2.35 13.25 -21.03
CA ARG A 248 -1.07 13.95 -21.28
C ARG A 248 0.03 13.71 -20.24
N PHE A 249 -0.08 12.62 -19.49
CA PHE A 249 0.99 12.06 -18.68
C PHE A 249 1.59 10.85 -19.39
N ASP A 250 2.89 10.65 -19.19
CA ASP A 250 3.61 9.46 -19.64
C ASP A 250 4.33 8.83 -18.45
N GLN A 251 4.41 7.50 -18.46
CA GLN A 251 4.92 6.75 -17.33
C GLN A 251 6.45 6.83 -17.29
N LEU A 252 6.99 6.99 -16.08
CA LEU A 252 8.43 6.97 -15.87
C LEU A 252 8.93 5.54 -15.67
N ASP A 253 10.18 5.29 -16.05
CA ASP A 253 10.86 3.99 -16.00
C ASP A 253 11.31 3.61 -14.58
N TYR A 254 10.48 3.90 -13.58
CA TYR A 254 10.62 3.37 -12.22
C TYR A 254 9.72 2.14 -12.07
N PRO A 255 10.28 0.91 -12.05
CA PRO A 255 9.47 -0.30 -11.97
C PRO A 255 8.58 -0.29 -10.73
N MET A 256 7.27 -0.52 -10.91
CA MET A 256 6.29 -0.60 -9.82
C MET A 256 6.15 0.65 -8.93
N ALA A 257 6.68 1.81 -9.34
CA ALA A 257 6.49 3.07 -8.62
C ALA A 257 5.23 3.82 -9.04
N PHE A 258 4.62 3.44 -10.18
CA PHE A 258 3.42 4.08 -10.74
C PHE A 258 3.57 5.60 -10.82
N SER A 259 4.75 6.03 -11.28
CA SER A 259 5.16 7.43 -11.38
C SER A 259 5.02 7.93 -12.82
N PHE A 260 4.57 9.17 -12.97
CA PHE A 260 4.26 9.82 -14.23
C PHE A 260 4.86 11.21 -14.29
N ALA A 261 5.16 11.68 -15.49
CA ALA A 261 5.49 13.08 -15.75
C ALA A 261 4.69 13.58 -16.96
N LYS A 262 4.63 14.91 -17.14
CA LYS A 262 4.04 15.49 -18.35
C LYS A 262 4.79 14.96 -19.58
N ILE A 263 4.07 14.57 -20.65
CA ILE A 263 4.63 13.88 -21.84
C ILE A 263 5.96 14.48 -22.35
N LYS A 264 6.09 15.81 -22.37
CA LYS A 264 7.31 16.48 -22.86
C LYS A 264 8.55 16.16 -22.01
N GLU A 265 8.39 16.05 -20.70
CA GLU A 265 9.49 15.83 -19.75
C GLU A 265 9.72 14.35 -19.43
N ALA A 266 8.72 13.48 -19.58
CA ALA A 266 8.86 12.05 -19.32
C ALA A 266 10.02 11.42 -20.11
N LYS A 267 10.19 11.78 -21.40
CA LYS A 267 11.31 11.31 -22.22
C LYS A 267 12.67 11.75 -21.67
N ARG A 268 12.76 12.98 -21.16
CA ARG A 268 13.99 13.53 -20.57
C ARG A 268 14.32 12.82 -19.27
N ILE A 269 13.34 12.65 -18.38
CA ILE A 269 13.50 11.96 -17.10
C ILE A 269 13.89 10.49 -17.34
N ASN A 270 13.21 9.79 -18.25
CA ASN A 270 13.56 8.41 -18.61
C ASN A 270 14.97 8.30 -19.22
N ALA A 271 15.40 9.27 -20.02
CA ALA A 271 16.79 9.30 -20.49
C ALA A 271 17.79 9.41 -19.33
N LEU A 272 17.55 10.27 -18.34
CA LEU A 272 18.40 10.40 -17.15
C LEU A 272 18.39 9.14 -16.27
N LEU A 273 17.24 8.47 -16.16
CA LEU A 273 17.12 7.20 -15.46
C LEU A 273 17.96 6.11 -16.13
N ASN A 274 17.87 6.01 -17.45
CA ASN A 274 18.61 5.03 -18.23
C ASN A 274 20.12 5.30 -18.24
N ILE A 275 20.56 6.57 -18.19
CA ILE A 275 21.98 6.96 -18.06
C ILE A 275 22.53 6.62 -16.66
N SER A 276 21.71 6.72 -15.61
CA SER A 276 22.10 6.37 -14.23
C SER A 276 22.21 4.86 -14.00
N THR A 277 21.75 4.04 -14.95
CA THR A 277 22.01 2.60 -14.99
C THR A 277 23.11 2.25 -15.99
N PRO A 278 24.36 2.22 -15.52
CA PRO A 278 25.29 1.18 -15.90
C PRO A 278 25.76 0.49 -14.62
N ILE A 279 25.04 -0.54 -14.17
CA ILE A 279 25.72 -1.61 -13.43
C ILE A 279 26.46 -2.40 -14.50
N GLN A 280 27.64 -1.90 -14.90
CA GLN A 280 28.65 -2.76 -15.48
C GLN A 280 28.91 -3.85 -14.43
N ARG A 281 28.49 -5.08 -14.76
CA ARG A 281 28.97 -6.28 -14.09
C ARG A 281 30.47 -6.37 -14.36
N GLU A 282 31.28 -5.67 -13.59
CA GLU A 282 32.68 -6.06 -13.44
C GLU A 282 32.67 -7.40 -12.71
N ARG A 283 32.76 -8.47 -13.51
CA ARG A 283 33.28 -9.75 -13.03
C ARG A 283 34.74 -9.51 -12.71
N SER A 284 35.04 -9.06 -11.49
CA SER A 284 36.39 -9.16 -10.96
C SER A 284 36.74 -10.64 -10.86
N LYS A 285 37.45 -11.15 -11.87
CA LYS A 285 38.16 -12.41 -11.78
C LYS A 285 39.24 -12.21 -10.72
N ILE A 286 38.99 -12.67 -9.51
CA ILE A 286 40.06 -12.89 -8.54
C ILE A 286 40.81 -14.13 -9.05
N GLN A 287 41.88 -13.89 -9.82
CA GLN A 287 42.91 -14.90 -10.08
C GLN A 287 43.70 -15.06 -8.79
N ILE A 288 43.47 -16.17 -8.09
CA ILE A 288 44.38 -16.63 -7.04
C ILE A 288 45.63 -17.15 -7.75
N GLN A 289 46.67 -16.33 -7.80
CA GLN A 289 48.02 -16.80 -8.09
C GLN A 289 48.58 -17.42 -6.81
N THR A 290 48.76 -18.73 -6.81
CA THR A 290 49.58 -19.43 -5.83
C THR A 290 51.03 -19.38 -6.29
N ASP A 291 51.92 -18.84 -5.46
CA ASP A 291 53.36 -19.07 -5.58
C ASP A 291 53.90 -19.57 -4.22
N PRO A 292 54.90 -20.48 -4.21
CA PRO A 292 55.17 -21.35 -3.07
C PRO A 292 56.25 -20.82 -2.12
N GLU A 293 56.09 -21.23 -0.86
CA GLU A 293 57.13 -21.43 0.17
C GLU A 293 58.08 -20.27 0.57
N LYS A 294 57.99 -19.90 1.86
CA LYS A 294 59.18 -19.89 2.73
C LYS A 294 58.81 -20.13 4.21
N LYS A 295 59.32 -21.24 4.72
CA LYS A 295 59.33 -21.64 6.15
C LYS A 295 60.32 -20.77 6.93
N GLN A 296 59.95 -20.35 8.13
CA GLN A 296 60.88 -20.18 9.25
C GLN A 296 60.17 -20.44 10.59
N THR A 297 60.94 -20.97 11.54
CA THR A 297 60.56 -21.91 12.59
C THR A 297 60.89 -21.40 14.00
N VAL A 298 59.90 -21.50 14.93
CA VAL A 298 59.88 -21.74 16.41
C VAL A 298 60.72 -20.86 17.37
N PRO A 299 60.54 -20.86 18.74
CA PRO A 299 59.66 -21.63 19.65
C PRO A 299 58.80 -20.75 20.61
N GLY A 300 57.79 -21.15 21.39
CA GLY A 300 57.29 -22.42 21.91
C GLY A 300 56.94 -22.22 23.40
N LYS A 301 55.64 -22.26 23.76
CA LYS A 301 55.11 -22.71 25.08
C LYS A 301 53.56 -22.69 25.09
N THR A 302 52.97 -23.88 25.09
CA THR A 302 51.60 -24.21 25.53
C THR A 302 51.71 -25.49 26.37
N PRO A 303 50.92 -25.69 27.44
CA PRO A 303 49.67 -26.48 27.32
C PRO A 303 48.61 -26.14 28.43
N PRO A 304 47.49 -26.87 28.59
CA PRO A 304 46.57 -27.51 27.63
C PRO A 304 45.13 -26.94 27.70
N LEU A 305 44.37 -27.03 26.60
CA LEU A 305 42.92 -26.80 26.58
C LEU A 305 42.20 -28.03 27.15
N THR A 306 41.51 -27.84 28.28
CA THR A 306 40.56 -28.80 28.83
C THR A 306 39.15 -28.20 28.68
N LYS A 307 38.20 -29.04 28.26
CA LYS A 307 36.78 -28.77 27.97
C LYS A 307 36.15 -27.72 28.90
N ILE A 308 35.47 -26.73 28.31
CA ILE A 308 34.50 -25.87 29.01
C ILE A 308 33.12 -26.16 28.45
N GLU A 309 32.23 -26.66 29.31
CA GLU A 309 30.81 -26.86 29.05
C GLU A 309 30.12 -25.51 28.81
N SER A 310 29.30 -25.48 27.77
CA SER A 310 28.52 -24.32 27.34
C SER A 310 27.36 -24.01 28.29
N LEU A 311 27.36 -22.83 28.91
CA LEU A 311 26.18 -22.21 29.51
C LEU A 311 25.62 -21.17 28.53
N THR A 312 24.61 -21.57 27.75
CA THR A 312 23.76 -20.64 27.00
C THR A 312 22.43 -20.49 27.73
N ALA A 313 22.15 -19.29 28.23
CA ALA A 313 20.80 -18.89 28.63
C ALA A 313 20.05 -18.40 27.39
N LYS A 314 18.98 -19.10 27.02
CA LYS A 314 18.06 -18.75 25.92
C LYS A 314 16.99 -17.75 26.40
N PRO A 315 16.67 -16.70 25.64
CA PRO A 315 15.35 -16.05 25.66
C PRO A 315 14.32 -16.95 24.93
N PRO A 316 13.01 -16.84 25.24
CA PRO A 316 12.02 -17.84 24.83
C PRO A 316 11.72 -17.76 23.32
N LEU A 317 11.96 -18.88 22.63
CA LEU A 317 11.50 -19.13 21.27
C LEU A 317 9.97 -19.38 21.27
N MET A 318 9.22 -18.59 20.51
CA MET A 318 7.92 -19.03 19.99
C MET A 318 8.15 -20.30 19.17
N LYS A 319 7.47 -21.38 19.56
CA LYS A 319 7.59 -22.69 18.93
C LYS A 319 7.14 -22.62 17.47
N ARG A 320 8.08 -22.86 16.55
CA ARG A 320 7.77 -23.55 15.30
C ARG A 320 7.24 -24.94 15.67
N ARG A 321 6.09 -25.30 15.12
CA ARG A 321 5.56 -26.67 15.18
C ARG A 321 6.31 -27.45 14.10
N ASP A 322 7.32 -28.22 14.50
CA ASP A 322 7.90 -29.26 13.66
C ASP A 322 7.07 -30.54 13.79
N GLU A 323 6.88 -31.18 12.64
CA GLU A 323 6.23 -32.46 12.41
C GLU A 323 7.01 -33.59 13.11
N SER A 324 6.35 -34.29 14.05
CA SER A 324 6.58 -35.69 14.44
C SER A 324 5.92 -35.96 15.80
N ASN A 325 4.61 -36.10 15.78
CA ASN A 325 3.88 -36.80 16.83
C ASN A 325 2.51 -37.16 16.27
N GLU A 326 2.20 -38.45 16.15
CA GLU A 326 0.83 -38.93 15.94
C GLU A 326 -0.04 -38.42 17.10
N LYS A 327 -0.66 -37.26 16.89
CA LYS A 327 -1.58 -36.62 17.82
C LYS A 327 -2.67 -35.97 16.99
N GLN A 328 -3.92 -36.14 17.44
CA GLN A 328 -5.12 -35.68 16.77
C GLN A 328 -4.99 -34.24 16.25
N PRO A 329 -5.53 -33.93 15.05
CA PRO A 329 -5.47 -32.60 14.47
C PRO A 329 -6.06 -31.57 15.44
N SER A 330 -5.44 -30.39 15.53
CA SER A 330 -6.05 -29.28 16.26
C SER A 330 -7.43 -28.96 15.71
N HIS A 331 -8.32 -28.42 16.55
CA HIS A 331 -9.69 -28.09 16.17
C HIS A 331 -9.79 -27.26 14.86
N ALA A 332 -8.85 -26.33 14.65
CA ALA A 332 -8.74 -25.56 13.42
C ALA A 332 -8.28 -26.39 12.21
N GLU A 333 -7.30 -27.28 12.37
CA GLU A 333 -6.84 -28.18 11.30
C GLU A 333 -7.94 -29.16 10.86
N ALA A 334 -8.74 -29.66 11.81
CA ALA A 334 -9.89 -30.52 11.52
C ALA A 334 -10.99 -29.78 10.74
N LYS A 335 -11.31 -28.54 11.13
CA LYS A 335 -12.25 -27.68 10.40
C LYS A 335 -11.75 -27.29 9.00
N ILE A 336 -10.44 -27.06 8.82
CA ILE A 336 -9.86 -26.81 7.49
C ILE A 336 -9.98 -28.06 6.60
N ALA A 337 -9.69 -29.24 7.13
CA ALA A 337 -9.87 -30.50 6.40
C ALA A 337 -11.34 -30.71 6.00
N GLU A 338 -12.29 -30.35 6.87
CA GLU A 338 -13.72 -30.39 6.57
C GLU A 338 -14.11 -29.37 5.49
N ALA A 339 -13.56 -28.15 5.52
CA ALA A 339 -13.80 -27.16 4.48
C ALA A 339 -13.31 -27.63 3.10
N ILE A 340 -12.19 -28.35 3.04
CA ILE A 340 -11.69 -28.99 1.82
C ILE A 340 -12.67 -30.07 1.34
N ARG A 341 -13.11 -30.97 2.24
CA ARG A 341 -14.07 -32.03 1.90
C ARG A 341 -15.38 -31.47 1.33
N LEU A 342 -15.94 -30.45 1.97
CA LEU A 342 -17.16 -29.77 1.50
C LEU A 342 -16.96 -29.11 0.13
N ALA A 343 -15.79 -28.50 -0.10
CA ALA A 343 -15.47 -27.88 -1.39
C ALA A 343 -15.36 -28.93 -2.50
N ASP A 344 -14.75 -30.09 -2.21
CA ASP A 344 -14.61 -31.20 -3.16
C ASP A 344 -15.96 -31.89 -3.45
N GLU A 345 -16.90 -31.87 -2.51
CA GLU A 345 -18.28 -32.35 -2.67
C GLU A 345 -19.19 -31.33 -3.38
N GLY A 346 -18.72 -30.12 -3.65
CA GLY A 346 -19.49 -29.04 -4.29
C GLY A 346 -20.47 -28.33 -3.35
N ALA A 347 -20.35 -28.53 -2.03
CA ALA A 347 -21.16 -27.88 -1.00
C ALA A 347 -20.63 -26.45 -0.70
N PHE A 348 -20.61 -25.59 -1.71
CA PHE A 348 -19.89 -24.31 -1.67
C PHE A 348 -20.44 -23.32 -0.63
N LYS A 349 -21.75 -23.33 -0.34
CA LYS A 349 -22.34 -22.44 0.67
C LYS A 349 -21.87 -22.81 2.07
N GLU A 350 -21.81 -24.10 2.35
CA GLU A 350 -21.31 -24.68 3.59
C GLU A 350 -19.79 -24.45 3.73
N THR A 351 -19.03 -24.60 2.63
CA THR A 351 -17.61 -24.24 2.58
C THR A 351 -17.39 -22.76 2.94
N VAL A 352 -18.15 -21.84 2.34
CA VAL A 352 -18.04 -20.41 2.63
C VAL A 352 -18.31 -20.12 4.10
N ALA A 353 -19.41 -20.63 4.65
CA ALA A 353 -19.78 -20.43 6.04
C ALA A 353 -18.69 -20.95 7.01
N LEU A 354 -18.15 -22.14 6.75
CA LEU A 354 -17.11 -22.74 7.58
C LEU A 354 -15.78 -21.96 7.49
N CYS A 355 -15.40 -21.48 6.30
CA CYS A 355 -14.22 -20.64 6.13
C CYS A 355 -14.37 -19.28 6.83
N GLU A 356 -15.54 -18.65 6.79
CA GLU A 356 -15.82 -17.41 7.52
C GLU A 356 -15.79 -17.60 9.03
N GLU A 357 -16.27 -18.74 9.53
CA GLU A 357 -16.18 -19.13 10.94
C GLU A 357 -14.71 -19.28 11.37
N LEU A 358 -13.91 -19.99 10.57
CA LEU A 358 -12.47 -20.14 10.81
C LEU A 358 -11.73 -18.79 10.87
N ILE A 359 -12.09 -17.84 10.00
CA ILE A 359 -11.53 -16.49 10.02
C ILE A 359 -11.93 -15.75 11.30
N LYS A 360 -13.16 -15.91 11.79
CA LYS A 360 -13.63 -15.30 13.06
C LYS A 360 -12.96 -15.90 14.29
N GLU A 361 -12.57 -17.18 14.24
CA GLU A 361 -11.85 -17.88 15.31
C GLU A 361 -10.33 -17.65 15.28
N ASP A 362 -9.85 -16.64 14.53
CA ASP A 362 -8.43 -16.28 14.37
C ASP A 362 -7.56 -17.38 13.71
N ALA A 363 -8.19 -18.35 13.03
CA ALA A 363 -7.50 -19.35 12.21
C ALA A 363 -7.19 -18.81 10.79
N VAL A 364 -6.73 -17.56 10.73
CA VAL A 364 -6.44 -16.87 9.48
C VAL A 364 -5.21 -17.49 8.81
N SER A 365 -5.43 -18.16 7.68
CA SER A 365 -4.36 -18.77 6.90
C SER A 365 -4.55 -18.57 5.40
N ALA A 366 -3.44 -18.66 4.65
CA ALA A 366 -3.47 -18.59 3.20
C ALA A 366 -4.40 -19.67 2.61
N GLN A 367 -4.38 -20.87 3.18
CA GLN A 367 -5.20 -22.01 2.77
C GLN A 367 -6.70 -21.72 2.93
N VAL A 368 -7.13 -21.14 4.05
CA VAL A 368 -8.56 -20.82 4.29
C VAL A 368 -9.07 -19.80 3.27
N TYR A 369 -8.30 -18.75 3.00
CA TYR A 369 -8.69 -17.76 1.98
C TYR A 369 -8.67 -18.32 0.56
N PHE A 370 -7.77 -19.28 0.27
CA PHE A 370 -7.75 -19.95 -1.03
C PHE A 370 -8.99 -20.83 -1.25
N ILE A 371 -9.38 -21.62 -0.25
CA ILE A 371 -10.59 -22.44 -0.28
C ILE A 371 -11.83 -21.55 -0.44
N LEU A 372 -11.92 -20.49 0.36
CA LEU A 372 -13.02 -19.51 0.31
C LEU A 372 -13.12 -18.86 -1.07
N GLY A 373 -11.99 -18.40 -1.64
CA GLY A 373 -11.95 -17.80 -2.96
C GLY A 373 -12.42 -18.75 -4.06
N LYS A 374 -12.02 -20.03 -4.02
CA LYS A 374 -12.50 -21.05 -4.96
C LYS A 374 -14.00 -21.33 -4.84
N ALA A 375 -14.51 -21.40 -3.62
CA ALA A 375 -15.92 -21.68 -3.37
C ALA A 375 -16.81 -20.54 -3.88
N VAL A 376 -16.44 -19.29 -3.60
CA VAL A 376 -17.12 -18.09 -4.07
C VAL A 376 -17.08 -17.98 -5.60
N ASP A 377 -15.93 -18.29 -6.21
CA ASP A 377 -15.80 -18.34 -7.67
C ASP A 377 -16.74 -19.38 -8.31
N SER A 378 -16.84 -20.56 -7.68
CA SER A 378 -17.71 -21.65 -8.13
C SER A 378 -19.20 -21.31 -7.97
N MET A 379 -19.52 -20.35 -7.09
CA MET A 379 -20.86 -19.78 -6.94
C MET A 379 -21.15 -18.64 -7.93
N GLY A 380 -20.16 -18.24 -8.75
CA GLY A 380 -20.31 -17.25 -9.82
C GLY A 380 -19.87 -15.82 -9.48
N ASP A 381 -19.29 -15.59 -8.30
CA ASP A 381 -18.78 -14.27 -7.90
C ASP A 381 -17.26 -14.17 -8.11
N ALA A 382 -16.86 -13.93 -9.35
CA ALA A 382 -15.46 -13.82 -9.75
C ALA A 382 -14.72 -12.65 -9.09
N TYR A 383 -15.43 -11.57 -8.73
CA TYR A 383 -14.82 -10.39 -8.13
C TYR A 383 -14.47 -10.64 -6.66
N GLN A 384 -15.41 -11.19 -5.90
CA GLN A 384 -15.17 -11.55 -4.51
C GLN A 384 -14.15 -12.71 -4.40
N ALA A 385 -14.15 -13.64 -5.36
CA ALA A 385 -13.11 -14.65 -5.48
C ALA A 385 -11.70 -14.04 -5.65
N ASP A 386 -11.55 -13.03 -6.52
CA ASP A 386 -10.27 -12.32 -6.71
C ASP A 386 -9.77 -11.70 -5.42
N GLU A 387 -10.65 -11.10 -4.62
CA GLU A 387 -10.29 -10.51 -3.32
C GLU A 387 -9.77 -11.56 -2.34
N TYR A 388 -10.48 -12.67 -2.17
CA TYR A 388 -10.08 -13.75 -1.26
C TYR A 388 -8.78 -14.42 -1.70
N LEU A 389 -8.62 -14.69 -3.00
CA LEU A 389 -7.39 -15.28 -3.52
C LEU A 389 -6.19 -14.33 -3.40
N ARG A 390 -6.39 -13.01 -3.53
CA ARG A 390 -5.34 -12.01 -3.24
C ARG A 390 -4.95 -12.02 -1.77
N LYS A 391 -5.91 -12.19 -0.84
CA LYS A 391 -5.61 -12.36 0.59
C LYS A 391 -4.80 -13.63 0.84
N ALA A 392 -5.10 -14.73 0.15
CA ALA A 392 -4.29 -15.95 0.22
C ALA A 392 -2.83 -15.72 -0.21
N VAL A 393 -2.62 -15.08 -1.37
CA VAL A 393 -1.28 -14.73 -1.87
C VAL A 393 -0.59 -13.64 -1.01
N TYR A 394 -1.35 -12.81 -0.31
CA TYR A 394 -0.79 -11.84 0.63
C TYR A 394 -0.19 -12.53 1.86
N LEU A 395 -0.92 -13.51 2.41
CA LEU A 395 -0.47 -14.29 3.56
C LEU A 395 0.69 -15.24 3.20
N ASP A 396 0.63 -15.85 2.03
CA ASP A 396 1.72 -16.64 1.47
C ASP A 396 2.05 -16.21 0.03
N PRO A 397 3.04 -15.32 -0.16
CA PRO A 397 3.48 -14.87 -1.48
C PRO A 397 4.09 -15.97 -2.37
N THR A 398 4.40 -17.12 -1.77
CA THR A 398 4.91 -18.31 -2.47
C THR A 398 3.81 -19.35 -2.73
N PHE A 399 2.55 -19.05 -2.44
CA PHE A 399 1.45 -19.98 -2.65
C PHE A 399 1.17 -20.18 -4.14
N TYR A 400 1.75 -21.24 -4.71
CA TYR A 400 1.75 -21.52 -6.15
C TYR A 400 0.34 -21.71 -6.72
N GLU A 401 -0.51 -22.45 -6.02
CA GLU A 401 -1.87 -22.78 -6.42
C GLU A 401 -2.74 -21.51 -6.48
N ALA A 402 -2.63 -20.64 -5.47
CA ALA A 402 -3.36 -19.38 -5.43
C ALA A 402 -2.91 -18.41 -6.54
N LEU A 403 -1.60 -18.33 -6.83
CA LEU A 403 -1.07 -17.54 -7.94
C LEU A 403 -1.58 -18.06 -9.30
N THR A 404 -1.58 -19.38 -9.49
CA THR A 404 -2.05 -20.00 -10.73
C THR A 404 -3.55 -19.78 -10.92
N TYR A 405 -4.33 -19.91 -9.85
CA TYR A 405 -5.78 -19.65 -9.89
C TYR A 405 -6.08 -18.20 -10.21
N LEU A 406 -5.38 -17.25 -9.58
CA LEU A 406 -5.52 -15.81 -9.88
C LEU A 406 -5.18 -15.48 -11.34
N ALA A 407 -4.20 -16.17 -11.93
CA ALA A 407 -3.90 -16.02 -13.34
C ALA A 407 -5.10 -16.42 -14.21
N THR A 408 -5.63 -17.64 -14.01
CA THR A 408 -6.79 -18.14 -14.76
C THR A 408 -8.03 -17.29 -14.54
N LEU A 409 -8.30 -16.89 -13.28
CA LEU A 409 -9.42 -16.03 -12.94
C LEU A 409 -9.31 -14.66 -13.64
N SER A 410 -8.12 -14.07 -13.66
CA SER A 410 -7.87 -12.79 -14.33
C SER A 410 -8.07 -12.87 -15.84
N GLU A 411 -7.68 -13.97 -16.49
CA GLU A 411 -7.97 -14.19 -17.91
C GLU A 411 -9.45 -14.31 -18.19
N ARG A 412 -10.19 -15.07 -17.36
CA ARG A 412 -11.64 -15.21 -17.52
C ARG A 412 -12.36 -13.89 -17.33
N MET A 413 -11.84 -13.00 -16.49
CA MET A 413 -12.32 -11.64 -16.31
C MET A 413 -11.85 -10.66 -17.40
N GLY A 414 -11.01 -11.10 -18.36
CA GLY A 414 -10.51 -10.29 -19.46
C GLY A 414 -9.26 -9.44 -19.15
N ASP A 415 -8.67 -9.58 -17.96
CA ASP A 415 -7.46 -8.86 -17.56
C ASP A 415 -6.19 -9.68 -17.84
N LEU A 416 -5.77 -9.67 -19.11
CA LEU A 416 -4.62 -10.44 -19.59
C LEU A 416 -3.29 -9.99 -18.97
N ASN A 417 -3.16 -8.69 -18.64
CA ASN A 417 -1.94 -8.15 -18.05
C ASN A 417 -1.76 -8.66 -16.61
N LYS A 418 -2.84 -8.64 -15.83
CA LYS A 418 -2.86 -9.17 -14.48
C LYS A 418 -2.65 -10.68 -14.47
N ALA A 419 -3.27 -11.39 -15.43
CA ALA A 419 -3.04 -12.82 -15.62
C ALA A 419 -1.56 -13.14 -15.84
N GLU A 420 -0.90 -12.42 -16.74
CA GLU A 420 0.52 -12.61 -17.05
C GLU A 420 1.42 -12.29 -15.84
N GLY A 421 1.07 -11.27 -15.07
CA GLY A 421 1.74 -10.92 -13.82
C GLY A 421 1.71 -12.07 -12.80
N PHE A 422 0.55 -12.71 -12.64
CA PHE A 422 0.42 -13.86 -11.74
C PHE A 422 1.14 -15.11 -12.27
N ARG A 423 1.10 -15.40 -13.57
CA ARG A 423 1.88 -16.49 -14.19
C ARG A 423 3.37 -16.34 -13.96
N THR A 424 3.89 -15.15 -14.24
CA THR A 424 5.32 -14.86 -14.04
C THR A 424 5.74 -15.09 -12.59
N ARG A 425 4.86 -14.77 -11.63
CA ARG A 425 5.10 -15.04 -10.20
C ARG A 425 5.04 -16.54 -9.88
N ALA A 426 4.03 -17.26 -10.36
CA ALA A 426 3.90 -18.70 -10.17
C ALA A 426 5.13 -19.45 -10.73
N GLU A 427 5.62 -19.07 -11.92
CA GLU A 427 6.83 -19.64 -12.50
C GLU A 427 8.07 -19.41 -11.62
N ARG A 428 8.21 -18.23 -11.02
CA ARG A 428 9.33 -17.93 -10.13
C ARG A 428 9.29 -18.78 -8.86
N VAL A 429 8.10 -19.05 -8.33
CA VAL A 429 7.91 -19.96 -7.19
C VAL A 429 8.34 -21.37 -7.59
N LYS A 430 7.79 -21.89 -8.69
CA LYS A 430 8.12 -23.23 -9.20
C LYS A 430 9.62 -23.43 -9.43
N ARG A 431 10.27 -22.49 -10.11
CA ARG A 431 11.74 -22.53 -10.33
C ARG A 431 12.56 -22.51 -9.04
N ARG A 432 12.03 -21.95 -7.94
CA ARG A 432 12.71 -21.95 -6.63
C ARG A 432 12.53 -23.28 -5.92
N GLU A 433 11.37 -23.92 -6.05
CA GLU A 433 11.09 -25.25 -5.51
C GLU A 433 11.90 -26.32 -6.24
N ASP A 434 11.95 -26.28 -7.58
CA ASP A 434 12.75 -27.19 -8.40
C ASP A 434 14.25 -27.13 -8.02
N LYS A 435 14.76 -25.92 -7.72
CA LYS A 435 16.15 -25.73 -7.27
C LYS A 435 16.41 -26.26 -5.86
N LYS A 436 15.40 -26.26 -4.99
CA LYS A 436 15.49 -26.81 -3.62
C LYS A 436 15.36 -28.33 -3.63
N ALA A 437 14.63 -28.92 -4.57
CA ALA A 437 14.48 -30.37 -4.71
C ALA A 437 15.68 -31.03 -5.43
N GLY A 438 16.46 -30.26 -6.19
CA GLY A 438 17.68 -30.72 -6.88
C GLY A 438 19.01 -30.46 -6.15
N SER A 439 18.98 -29.92 -4.93
CA SER A 439 20.12 -29.83 -3.99
C SER A 439 19.88 -30.76 -2.81
#